data_AF-A0A1X4IEL4-F1
#
_entry.id   AF-A0A1X4IEL4-F1
#
_cell.length_a   1.000
_cell.length_b   1.000
_cell.length_c   1.000
_cell.angle_alpha   90.00
_cell.angle_beta   90.00
_cell.angle_gamma   90.00
#
_symmetry.space_group_name_H-M   'P 1'
#
loop_
_entity.id
_entity.type
_entity.pdbx_description
1 polymer ?
#
loop_
_entity_poly.entity_id
_entity_poly.type
_entity_poly.pdbx_seq_one_letter_code
_entity_poly.pdbx_strand_id
1 'polypeptide(L)' 'AAFAQRRKTLRAALAGWAGSAAEAEAALVAAGVSPQARGESLTVEEFARIAENKEQGQQ' A
#
# COMPACT_ATOMS: atom_id res chain seq x y z
N ALA A 1 1.50 11.57 -22.44
CA ALA A 1 0.30 11.90 -21.63
C ALA A 1 0.75 12.61 -20.35
N ALA A 2 0.53 13.92 -20.23
CA ALA A 2 1.17 14.77 -19.21
C ALA A 2 0.36 14.98 -17.91
N PHE A 3 -0.77 14.28 -17.72
CA PHE A 3 -1.68 14.49 -16.57
C PHE A 3 -2.26 13.21 -15.95
N ALA A 4 -1.73 12.02 -16.27
CA ALA A 4 -2.47 10.78 -16.05
C ALA A 4 -2.47 10.21 -14.62
N GLN A 5 -1.75 10.78 -13.63
CA GLN A 5 -1.54 9.99 -12.41
C GLN A 5 -1.49 10.71 -11.08
N ARG A 6 -2.38 11.70 -10.88
CA ARG A 6 -2.60 12.32 -9.55
C ARG A 6 -3.48 11.48 -8.60
N ARG A 7 -3.81 10.24 -8.96
CA ARG A 7 -4.74 9.36 -8.22
C ARG A 7 -4.27 7.90 -8.16
N LYS A 8 -2.96 7.64 -8.05
CA LYS A 8 -2.49 6.27 -7.77
C LYS A 8 -3.03 5.87 -6.39
N THR A 9 -3.78 4.78 -6.35
CA THR A 9 -4.19 4.15 -5.09
C THR A 9 -2.96 3.70 -4.31
N LEU A 10 -3.09 3.58 -3.00
CA LEU A 10 -2.02 3.08 -2.12
C LEU A 10 -1.43 1.76 -2.63
N ARG A 11 -2.28 0.85 -3.13
CA ARG A 11 -1.85 -0.40 -3.78
C ARG A 11 -0.88 -0.17 -4.94
N ALA A 12 -1.18 0.78 -5.83
CA ALA A 12 -0.34 1.06 -6.99
C ALA A 12 0.96 1.82 -6.63
N ALA A 13 0.93 2.59 -5.55
CA ALA A 13 2.11 3.28 -5.02
C ALA A 13 3.07 2.30 -4.32
N LEU A 14 2.54 1.32 -3.59
CA LEU A 14 3.30 0.35 -2.82
C LEU A 14 3.71 -0.90 -3.62
N ALA A 15 3.14 -1.14 -4.80
CA ALA A 15 3.45 -2.32 -5.62
C ALA A 15 4.96 -2.55 -5.89
N GLY A 16 5.74 -1.47 -6.08
CA GLY A 16 7.19 -1.59 -6.30
C GLY A 16 7.98 -1.95 -5.04
N TRP A 17 7.51 -1.53 -3.86
CA TRP A 17 8.11 -1.88 -2.57
C TRP A 17 7.64 -3.25 -2.06
N ALA A 18 6.37 -3.58 -2.30
CA ALA A 18 5.79 -4.86 -1.95
C ALA A 18 6.24 -5.99 -2.90
N GLY A 19 6.78 -5.68 -4.08
CA GLY A 19 7.17 -6.66 -5.10
C GLY A 19 6.05 -6.94 -6.11
N SER A 20 4.78 -6.83 -5.70
CA SER A 20 3.64 -6.82 -6.62
C SER A 20 2.46 -6.01 -6.09
N ALA A 21 1.49 -5.71 -6.95
CA ALA A 21 0.25 -5.06 -6.52
C ALA A 21 -0.61 -5.96 -5.61
N ALA A 22 -0.51 -7.28 -5.75
CA ALA A 22 -1.22 -8.23 -4.90
C ALA A 22 -0.60 -8.29 -3.49
N GLU A 23 0.73 -8.31 -3.41
CA GLU A 23 1.50 -8.23 -2.15
C GLU A 23 1.19 -6.93 -1.38
N ALA A 24 1.15 -5.81 -2.11
CA ALA A 24 0.77 -4.52 -1.52
C ALA A 24 -0.66 -4.54 -0.97
N GLU A 25 -1.59 -5.18 -1.69
CA GLU A 25 -2.98 -5.33 -1.26
C GLU A 25 -3.09 -6.19 0.00
N ALA A 26 -2.37 -7.31 0.06
CA ALA A 26 -2.33 -8.19 1.22
C ALA A 26 -1.81 -7.44 2.47
N ALA A 27 -0.70 -6.71 2.35
CA ALA A 27 -0.16 -5.91 3.46
C ALA A 27 -1.10 -4.78 3.91
N LEU A 28 -1.80 -4.13 2.97
CA LEU A 28 -2.80 -3.10 3.26
C LEU A 28 -4.00 -3.69 4.03
N VAL A 29 -4.54 -4.81 3.56
CA VAL A 29 -5.68 -5.49 4.19
C VAL A 29 -5.31 -6.01 5.59
N ALA A 30 -4.13 -6.59 5.74
CA ALA A 30 -3.63 -7.09 7.02
C ALA A 30 -3.40 -5.94 8.04
N ALA A 31 -2.99 -4.77 7.56
CA ALA A 31 -2.88 -3.56 8.37
C ALA A 31 -4.24 -2.85 8.65
N GLY A 32 -5.34 -3.34 8.09
CA GLY A 32 -6.67 -2.73 8.21
C GLY A 32 -6.88 -1.49 7.34
N VAL A 33 -5.99 -1.24 6.38
CA VAL A 33 -6.03 -0.09 5.47
C VAL A 33 -6.69 -0.48 4.15
N SER A 34 -7.60 0.37 3.66
CA SER A 34 -8.23 0.11 2.36
C SER A 34 -7.22 0.19 1.21
N PRO A 35 -7.11 -0.82 0.34
CA PRO A 35 -6.21 -0.77 -0.82
C PRO A 35 -6.60 0.28 -1.87
N GLN A 36 -7.83 0.80 -1.77
CA GLN A 36 -8.35 1.89 -2.58
C GLN A 36 -8.13 3.26 -1.94
N ALA A 37 -7.62 3.31 -0.69
CA ALA A 37 -7.29 4.56 -0.03
C ALA A 37 -6.22 5.31 -0.82
N ARG A 38 -6.24 6.63 -0.68
CA ARG A 38 -5.23 7.50 -1.26
C ARG A 38 -4.08 7.65 -0.28
N GLY A 39 -2.86 7.75 -0.79
CA GLY A 39 -1.66 7.92 0.04
C GLY A 39 -1.69 9.18 0.91
N GLU A 40 -2.45 10.21 0.52
CA GLU A 40 -2.65 11.44 1.32
C GLU A 40 -3.49 11.24 2.59
N SER A 41 -4.24 10.13 2.67
CA SER A 41 -5.03 9.76 3.86
C SER A 41 -4.29 8.82 4.80
N LEU A 42 -3.08 8.37 4.44
CA LEU A 42 -2.30 7.42 5.24
C LEU A 42 -1.54 8.16 6.33
N THR A 43 -1.72 7.72 7.57
CA THR A 43 -0.92 8.18 8.70
C THR A 43 0.41 7.41 8.80
N VAL A 44 1.38 7.97 9.53
CA VAL A 44 2.66 7.30 9.79
C VAL A 44 2.46 5.99 10.56
N GLU A 45 1.48 5.94 11.46
CA GLU A 45 1.13 4.74 12.21
C GLU A 45 0.58 3.63 11.31
N GLU A 46 -0.30 3.97 10.36
CA GLU A 46 -0.79 3.02 9.36
C GLU A 46 0.34 2.54 8.43
N PHE A 47 1.25 3.43 8.03
CA PHE A 47 2.42 3.03 7.24
C PHE A 47 3.31 2.03 7.97
N ALA A 48 3.58 2.25 9.27
CA ALA A 48 4.34 1.32 10.08
C ALA A 48 3.66 -0.05 10.16
N ARG A 49 2.34 -0.09 10.40
CA ARG A 49 1.57 -1.35 10.41
C ARG A 49 1.62 -2.09 9.07
N ILE A 50 1.54 -1.38 7.95
CA ILE A 50 1.66 -1.99 6.61
C ILE A 50 3.05 -2.61 6.45
N ALA A 51 4.10 -1.94 6.91
CA ALA A 51 5.47 -2.46 6.89
C ALA A 51 5.61 -3.73 7.73
N GLU A 52 5.07 -3.75 8.96
CA GLU A 52 5.10 -4.92 9.82
C GLU A 52 4.35 -6.12 9.22
N ASN A 53 3.22 -5.87 8.55
CA ASN A 53 2.42 -6.94 7.94
C ASN A 53 3.03 -7.49 6.63
N LYS A 54 3.86 -6.71 5.92
CA LYS A 54 4.63 -7.21 4.76
C LYS A 54 5.58 -8.34 5.17
N GLU A 55 6.29 -8.17 6.28
CA GLU A 55 7.30 -9.13 6.76
C GLU A 55 6.68 -10.45 7.27
N GLN A 56 5.39 -10.44 7.63
CA GLN A 56 4.66 -11.63 8.06
C GLN A 56 4.15 -12.48 6.89
N GLY A 57 3.91 -11.88 5.72
CA GLY A 57 3.52 -12.61 4.50
C GLY A 57 4.70 -13.19 3.70
N GLN A 58 5.92 -12.77 4.03
CA GLN A 58 7.17 -13.13 3.33
C GLN A 58 8.02 -14.17 4.08
N GLN A 59 7.51 -14.73 5.18
CA GLN A 59 8.16 -15.80 5.94
C GLN A 59 7.68 -17.19 5.52
#